data_AF-A0A6B2LIH1-F1
#
_entry.id   AF-A0A6B2LIH1-F1
#
_cell.length_a   1.000
_cell.length_b   1.000
_cell.length_c   1.000
_cell.angle_alpha   90.00
_cell.angle_beta   90.00
_cell.angle_gamma   90.00
#
_symmetry.space_group_name_H-M   'P 1'
#
loop_
_entity.id
_entity.type
_entity.pdbx_description
1 polymer ?
#
loop_
_entity_poly.entity_id
_entity_poly.type
_entity_poly.pdbx_seq_one_letter_code
_entity_poly.pdbx_strand_id
1 'polypeptide(L)'
;MMQMQLFCVDVESWLNLDNSNVAVVHCKTGIGRTATMICCYLVWKYRNKISVEDSFKFFADRRTFNRQGVTASQRRFVHYFDSVIKNLRDENFDPYCLIDINYIALENTPSNFAPYFVIESYGEVKEYSYKDFNVVVKYKEPSPNIKLIIKPCFVVNRETRIEFYDEMTKSSKSIFRLWFHTKFL
;
A
#
# COMPACT_ATOMS: atom_id res chain seq x y z
N MET A 1 -9.23 0.60 -3.64
CA MET A 1 -10.15 0.80 -2.49
C MET A 1 -11.56 0.26 -2.72
N MET A 2 -12.12 0.34 -3.94
CA MET A 2 -13.46 -0.20 -4.28
C MET A 2 -13.67 -1.65 -3.82
N GLN A 3 -12.69 -2.53 -4.01
CA GLN A 3 -12.75 -3.92 -3.55
C GLN A 3 -12.91 -4.06 -2.03
N MET A 4 -12.30 -3.16 -1.23
CA MET A 4 -12.44 -3.17 0.23
C MET A 4 -13.85 -2.79 0.65
N GLN A 5 -14.48 -1.83 -0.03
CA GLN A 5 -15.85 -1.44 0.23
C GLN A 5 -16.84 -2.56 -0.15
N LEU A 6 -16.68 -3.14 -1.35
CA LEU A 6 -17.51 -4.27 -1.79
C LEU A 6 -17.43 -5.45 -0.81
N PHE A 7 -16.22 -5.77 -0.35
CA PHE A 7 -16.02 -6.79 0.68
C PHE A 7 -16.77 -6.46 1.98
N CYS A 8 -16.71 -5.21 2.46
CA CYS A 8 -17.37 -4.84 3.71
C CYS A 8 -18.90 -4.91 3.58
N VAL A 9 -19.46 -4.48 2.45
CA VAL A 9 -20.90 -4.58 2.16
C VAL A 9 -21.32 -6.04 2.11
N ASP A 10 -20.59 -6.89 1.39
CA ASP A 10 -20.91 -8.32 1.25
C ASP A 10 -20.88 -9.05 2.61
N VAL A 11 -19.81 -8.85 3.40
CA VAL A 11 -19.70 -9.42 4.75
C VAL A 11 -20.80 -8.91 5.67
N GLU A 12 -21.10 -7.61 5.63
CA GLU A 12 -22.17 -7.04 6.45
C GLU A 12 -23.54 -7.61 6.07
N SER A 13 -23.84 -7.69 4.77
CA SER A 13 -25.08 -8.28 4.28
C SER A 13 -25.21 -9.73 4.74
N TRP A 14 -24.16 -10.56 4.56
CA TRP A 14 -24.17 -11.95 5.02
C TRP A 14 -24.43 -12.09 6.52
N LEU A 15 -23.72 -11.30 7.35
CA LEU A 15 -23.85 -11.38 8.81
C LEU A 15 -25.18 -10.81 9.33
N ASN A 16 -25.85 -9.93 8.57
CA ASN A 16 -27.15 -9.37 8.96
C ASN A 16 -28.33 -10.28 8.55
N LEU A 17 -28.13 -11.29 7.70
CA LEU A 17 -29.20 -12.20 7.29
C LEU A 17 -29.65 -13.13 8.43
N ASP A 18 -28.73 -13.59 9.26
CA ASP A 18 -29.01 -14.48 10.39
C ASP A 18 -27.92 -14.32 11.47
N ASN A 19 -28.31 -14.27 12.74
CA ASN A 19 -27.38 -14.13 13.88
C ASN A 19 -26.42 -15.33 14.04
N SER A 20 -26.74 -16.48 13.43
CA SER A 20 -25.89 -17.67 13.39
C SER A 20 -24.86 -17.66 12.26
N ASN A 21 -24.96 -16.71 11.31
CA ASN A 21 -24.04 -16.64 10.18
C ASN A 21 -22.62 -16.29 10.62
N VAL A 22 -21.65 -16.94 9.99
CA VAL A 22 -20.22 -16.71 10.22
C VAL A 22 -19.55 -16.39 8.89
N ALA A 23 -18.73 -15.34 8.88
CA ALA A 23 -17.87 -14.99 7.74
C ALA A 23 -16.43 -15.44 8.02
N VAL A 24 -15.87 -16.27 7.13
CA VAL A 24 -14.49 -16.77 7.26
C VAL A 24 -13.60 -16.07 6.24
N VAL A 25 -12.60 -15.33 6.73
CA VAL A 25 -11.63 -14.60 5.90
C VAL A 25 -10.27 -15.26 6.03
N HIS A 26 -9.68 -15.71 4.91
CA HIS A 26 -8.39 -16.37 4.93
C HIS A 26 -7.43 -15.85 3.85
N CYS A 27 -6.14 -16.09 4.08
CA CYS A 27 -5.09 -15.99 3.09
C CYS A 27 -4.05 -17.07 3.40
N LYS A 28 -2.93 -17.13 2.67
CA LYS A 28 -1.91 -18.18 2.85
C LYS A 28 -1.45 -18.36 4.31
N THR A 29 -1.17 -17.27 5.03
CA THR A 29 -0.70 -17.31 6.43
C THR A 29 -1.75 -16.81 7.42
N GLY A 30 -2.85 -16.23 6.93
CA GLY A 30 -3.90 -15.66 7.78
C GLY A 30 -3.48 -14.42 8.58
N ILE A 31 -2.40 -13.72 8.19
CA ILE A 31 -1.90 -12.52 8.88
C ILE A 31 -2.11 -11.27 8.01
N GLY A 32 -1.20 -10.91 7.11
CA GLY A 32 -1.23 -9.60 6.44
C GLY A 32 -2.52 -9.28 5.67
N ARG A 33 -2.85 -10.04 4.61
CA ARG A 33 -4.05 -9.79 3.78
C ARG A 33 -5.35 -9.97 4.57
N THR A 34 -5.41 -10.99 5.42
CA THR A 34 -6.55 -11.24 6.30
C THR A 34 -6.77 -10.08 7.27
N ALA A 35 -5.70 -9.60 7.91
CA ALA A 35 -5.75 -8.44 8.81
C ALA A 35 -6.27 -7.22 8.08
N THR A 36 -5.78 -6.92 6.87
CA THR A 36 -6.24 -5.78 6.08
C THR A 36 -7.75 -5.81 5.89
N MET A 37 -8.31 -6.93 5.41
CA MET A 37 -9.73 -7.01 5.11
C MET A 37 -10.59 -7.01 6.39
N ILE A 38 -10.18 -7.72 7.44
CA ILE A 38 -10.89 -7.72 8.72
C ILE A 38 -10.85 -6.33 9.37
N CYS A 39 -9.71 -5.64 9.36
CA CYS A 39 -9.59 -4.30 9.91
C CYS A 39 -10.44 -3.29 9.11
N CYS A 40 -10.48 -3.38 7.78
CA CYS A 40 -11.44 -2.61 6.98
C CYS A 40 -12.89 -2.86 7.44
N TYR A 41 -13.28 -4.13 7.64
CA TYR A 41 -14.63 -4.45 8.10
C TYR A 41 -14.93 -3.93 9.51
N LEU A 42 -13.99 -4.05 10.45
CA LEU A 42 -14.16 -3.51 11.81
C LEU A 42 -14.38 -1.99 11.77
N VAL A 43 -13.56 -1.27 11.00
CA VAL A 43 -13.68 0.19 10.85
C VAL A 43 -14.97 0.57 10.12
N TRP A 44 -15.41 -0.23 9.15
CA TRP A 44 -16.70 -0.08 8.47
C TRP A 44 -17.90 -0.30 9.39
N LYS A 45 -17.88 -1.34 10.23
CA LYS A 45 -18.99 -1.73 11.11
C LYS A 45 -19.12 -0.78 12.30
N TYR A 46 -17.99 -0.38 12.86
CA TYR A 46 -17.90 0.45 14.06
C TYR A 46 -17.45 1.89 13.75
N ARG A 47 -17.84 2.43 12.59
CA ARG A 47 -17.49 3.81 12.15
C ARG A 47 -17.50 4.81 13.30
N ASN A 48 -16.46 5.63 13.37
CA ASN A 48 -16.26 6.68 14.39
C ASN A 48 -16.19 6.18 15.85
N LYS A 49 -16.29 4.87 16.11
CA LYS A 49 -16.19 4.27 17.44
C LYS A 49 -14.85 3.57 17.69
N ILE A 50 -14.10 3.26 16.63
CA ILE A 50 -12.77 2.67 16.73
C ILE A 50 -11.80 3.38 15.79
N SER A 51 -10.53 3.47 16.18
CA SER A 51 -9.45 3.89 15.29
C SER A 51 -8.96 2.73 14.42
N VAL A 52 -8.22 3.05 13.35
CA VAL A 52 -7.55 2.05 12.52
C VAL A 52 -6.53 1.27 13.36
N GLU A 53 -5.80 1.95 14.23
CA GLU A 53 -4.84 1.37 15.18
C GLU A 53 -5.50 0.36 16.11
N ASP A 54 -6.66 0.73 16.69
CA ASP A 54 -7.41 -0.15 17.58
C ASP A 54 -7.90 -1.39 16.84
N SER A 55 -8.34 -1.24 15.59
CA SER A 55 -8.75 -2.39 14.76
C SER A 55 -7.61 -3.37 14.53
N PHE A 56 -6.40 -2.87 14.25
CA PHE A 56 -5.21 -3.70 14.08
C PHE A 56 -4.76 -4.34 15.39
N LYS A 57 -4.81 -3.59 16.50
CA LYS A 57 -4.49 -4.11 17.84
C LYS A 57 -5.46 -5.24 18.21
N PHE A 58 -6.75 -5.02 18.02
CA PHE A 58 -7.79 -6.03 18.26
C PHE A 58 -7.58 -7.31 17.44
N PHE A 59 -7.24 -7.18 16.15
CA PHE A 59 -6.93 -8.33 15.30
C PHE A 59 -5.65 -9.04 15.77
N ALA A 60 -4.59 -8.29 16.03
CA ALA A 60 -3.29 -8.82 16.42
C ALA A 60 -3.37 -9.61 17.74
N ASP A 61 -4.10 -9.10 18.73
CA ASP A 61 -4.30 -9.74 20.03
C ASP A 61 -5.04 -11.09 19.93
N ARG A 62 -5.84 -11.29 18.87
CA ARG A 62 -6.56 -12.55 18.63
C ARG A 62 -5.82 -13.53 17.72
N ARG A 63 -4.96 -13.03 16.83
CA ARG A 63 -4.45 -13.84 15.71
C ARG A 63 -2.93 -14.04 15.71
N THR A 64 -2.18 -13.19 16.39
CA THR A 64 -0.71 -13.18 16.32
C THR A 64 -0.08 -13.29 17.71
N PHE A 65 1.05 -13.99 17.81
CA PHE A 65 1.80 -14.09 19.07
C PHE A 65 2.66 -12.85 19.35
N ASN A 66 3.08 -12.11 18.32
CA ASN A 66 4.04 -11.01 18.43
C ASN A 66 3.55 -9.67 17.87
N ARG A 67 2.26 -9.56 17.49
CA ARG A 67 1.66 -8.36 16.87
C ARG A 67 2.31 -7.90 15.55
N GLN A 68 3.04 -8.78 14.87
CA GLN A 68 3.70 -8.49 13.58
C GLN A 68 3.01 -9.18 12.40
N GLY A 69 3.45 -8.84 11.19
CA GLY A 69 3.05 -9.52 9.94
C GLY A 69 2.06 -8.75 9.06
N VAL A 70 1.69 -7.53 9.46
CA VAL A 70 1.02 -6.56 8.59
C VAL A 70 2.03 -5.53 8.12
N THR A 71 2.17 -5.37 6.80
CA THR A 71 3.11 -4.43 6.18
C THR A 71 2.66 -2.98 6.33
N ALA A 72 3.59 -2.03 6.21
CA ALA A 72 3.28 -0.59 6.24
C ALA A 72 2.27 -0.20 5.14
N SER A 73 2.39 -0.78 3.93
CA SER A 73 1.44 -0.56 2.84
C SER A 73 0.04 -1.08 3.18
N GLN A 74 -0.07 -2.27 3.79
CA GLN A 74 -1.37 -2.80 4.22
C GLN A 74 -2.04 -1.90 5.27
N ARG A 75 -1.29 -1.39 6.26
CA ARG A 75 -1.83 -0.44 7.25
C ARG A 75 -2.29 0.86 6.59
N ARG A 76 -1.45 1.44 5.73
CA ARG A 76 -1.74 2.65 4.96
C ARG A 76 -3.06 2.53 4.18
N PHE A 77 -3.31 1.39 3.55
CA PHE A 77 -4.55 1.19 2.80
C PHE A 77 -5.79 1.09 3.68
N VAL A 78 -5.69 0.61 4.93
CA VAL A 78 -6.82 0.68 5.88
C VAL A 78 -7.07 2.13 6.33
N HIS A 79 -6.02 2.96 6.48
CA HIS A 79 -6.18 4.40 6.71
C HIS A 79 -6.84 5.12 5.54
N TYR A 80 -6.43 4.81 4.32
CA TYR A 80 -7.10 5.32 3.12
C TYR A 80 -8.56 4.94 3.10
N PHE A 81 -8.87 3.67 3.37
CA PHE A 81 -10.24 3.20 3.48
C PHE A 81 -11.05 3.95 4.55
N ASP A 82 -10.52 4.09 5.77
CA ASP A 82 -11.16 4.87 6.85
C ASP A 82 -11.45 6.32 6.43
N SER A 83 -10.49 6.96 5.77
CA SER A 83 -10.65 8.32 5.22
C SER A 83 -11.77 8.38 4.18
N VAL A 84 -11.84 7.42 3.24
CA VAL A 84 -12.94 7.37 2.26
C VAL A 84 -14.28 7.20 2.94
N ILE A 85 -14.40 6.23 3.88
CA ILE A 85 -15.72 5.93 4.46
C ILE A 85 -16.27 7.06 5.35
N LYS A 86 -15.38 7.86 5.95
CA LYS A 86 -15.75 9.08 6.68
C LYS A 86 -16.23 10.19 5.75
N ASN A 87 -15.76 10.20 4.50
CA ASN A 87 -16.09 11.18 3.48
C ASN A 87 -17.09 10.65 2.41
N LEU A 88 -17.79 9.53 2.64
CA LEU A 88 -18.72 8.94 1.65
C LEU A 88 -19.86 9.86 1.20
N ARG A 89 -20.14 10.93 1.94
CA ARG A 89 -21.16 11.94 1.61
C ARG A 89 -20.60 13.14 0.87
N ASP A 90 -19.29 13.18 0.65
CA ASP A 90 -18.67 14.21 -0.17
C ASP A 90 -18.89 13.85 -1.65
N GLU A 91 -19.90 14.47 -2.25
CA GLU A 91 -20.20 14.33 -3.68
C GLU A 91 -19.04 14.82 -4.57
N ASN A 92 -18.09 15.58 -4.01
CA ASN A 92 -16.87 16.01 -4.70
C ASN A 92 -15.68 15.06 -4.48
N PHE A 93 -15.87 13.91 -3.82
CA PHE A 93 -14.81 12.92 -3.65
C PHE A 93 -14.50 12.22 -4.99
N ASP A 94 -13.57 12.80 -5.75
CA ASP A 94 -12.99 12.16 -6.92
C ASP A 94 -11.78 11.30 -6.52
N PRO A 95 -11.83 9.96 -6.66
CA PRO A 95 -10.68 9.10 -6.41
C PRO A 95 -9.59 9.23 -7.50
N TYR A 96 -9.86 9.92 -8.60
CA TYR A 96 -8.91 10.19 -9.67
C TYR A 96 -7.99 11.35 -9.28
N CYS A 97 -6.68 11.12 -9.38
CA CYS A 97 -5.67 12.14 -9.14
C CYS A 97 -4.42 11.77 -9.94
N LEU A 98 -4.18 12.51 -11.02
CA LEU A 98 -2.98 12.34 -11.84
C LEU A 98 -1.79 12.98 -11.16
N ILE A 99 -0.72 12.21 -10.97
CA ILE A 99 0.51 12.69 -10.38
C ILE A 99 1.67 12.41 -11.33
N ASP A 100 2.38 13.46 -11.72
CA ASP A 100 3.66 13.37 -12.42
C ASP A 100 4.79 13.12 -11.42
N ILE A 101 5.41 11.94 -11.48
CA ILE A 101 6.51 11.59 -10.59
C ILE A 101 7.82 12.06 -11.24
N ASN A 102 8.34 13.20 -10.79
CA ASN A 102 9.56 13.81 -11.35
C ASN A 102 10.85 13.12 -10.92
N TYR A 103 10.93 12.70 -9.66
CA TYR A 103 12.08 11.99 -9.10
C TYR A 103 11.69 11.23 -7.84
N ILE A 104 12.52 10.27 -7.45
CA ILE A 104 12.45 9.64 -6.14
C ILE A 104 13.76 9.91 -5.39
N ALA A 105 13.64 10.40 -4.16
CA ALA A 105 14.78 10.61 -3.28
C ALA A 105 14.92 9.45 -2.29
N LEU A 106 16.13 8.94 -2.13
CA LEU A 106 16.52 8.00 -1.08
C LEU A 106 17.43 8.72 -0.11
N GLU A 107 17.08 8.68 1.17
CA GLU A 107 17.86 9.32 2.24
C GLU A 107 18.66 8.28 3.02
N ASN A 108 19.82 8.68 3.55
CA ASN A 108 20.67 7.85 4.43
C ASN A 108 20.99 6.47 3.84
N THR A 109 21.46 6.46 2.59
CA THR A 109 21.75 5.23 1.83
C THR A 109 23.10 4.61 2.22
N PRO A 110 23.23 3.28 2.15
CA PRO A 110 24.47 2.59 2.53
C PRO A 110 25.59 2.80 1.51
N SER A 111 26.81 2.43 1.90
CA SER A 111 27.94 2.28 0.98
C SER A 111 27.73 1.11 0.02
N ASN A 112 28.48 1.10 -1.09
CA ASN A 112 28.41 0.06 -2.13
C ASN A 112 27.00 -0.23 -2.63
N PHE A 113 26.27 0.82 -2.99
CA PHE A 113 24.87 0.78 -3.33
C PHE A 113 24.61 1.26 -4.76
N ALA A 114 23.78 0.55 -5.53
CA ALA A 114 23.41 0.94 -6.89
C ALA A 114 21.89 0.84 -7.08
N PRO A 115 21.13 1.83 -6.57
CA PRO A 115 19.68 1.76 -6.55
C PRO A 115 19.06 1.97 -7.94
N TYR A 116 18.04 1.18 -8.22
CA TYR A 116 17.08 1.45 -9.28
C TYR A 116 15.69 0.99 -8.82
N PHE A 117 14.65 1.34 -9.58
CA PHE A 117 13.28 0.97 -9.25
C PHE A 117 12.44 0.65 -10.48
N VAL A 118 11.31 0.01 -10.21
CA VAL A 118 10.19 -0.15 -11.13
C VAL A 118 8.95 0.48 -10.50
N ILE A 119 8.19 1.24 -11.28
CA ILE A 119 6.89 1.80 -10.90
C ILE A 119 5.81 1.07 -11.68
N GLU A 120 4.77 0.61 -10.98
CA GLU A 120 3.56 0.06 -11.60
C GLU A 120 2.36 0.88 -11.14
N SER A 121 1.61 1.45 -12.08
CA SER A 121 0.36 2.16 -11.81
C SER A 121 -0.81 1.34 -12.29
N TYR A 122 -1.67 0.92 -11.37
CA TYR A 122 -2.80 0.02 -11.64
C TYR A 122 -4.03 0.75 -12.15
N GLY A 123 -4.08 2.09 -12.05
CA GLY A 123 -5.18 2.88 -12.61
C GLY A 123 -5.24 2.83 -14.15
N GLU A 124 -4.08 2.77 -14.80
CA GLU A 124 -3.97 2.75 -16.27
C GLU A 124 -3.11 1.56 -16.78
N VAL A 125 -2.74 0.64 -15.89
CA VAL A 125 -1.84 -0.50 -16.15
C VAL A 125 -0.58 -0.03 -16.90
N LYS A 126 0.16 0.86 -16.27
CA LYS A 126 1.43 1.40 -16.78
C LYS A 126 2.59 0.89 -15.94
N GLU A 127 3.70 0.61 -16.61
CA GLU A 127 4.97 0.26 -15.97
C GLU A 127 6.06 1.22 -16.42
N TYR A 128 6.95 1.58 -15.49
CA TYR A 128 8.17 2.31 -15.75
C TYR A 128 9.33 1.60 -15.07
N SER A 129 10.34 1.21 -15.84
CA SER A 129 11.61 0.70 -15.34
C SER A 129 12.65 1.81 -15.44
N TYR A 130 13.31 2.12 -14.31
CA TYR A 130 14.37 3.14 -14.27
C TYR A 130 15.49 2.84 -15.28
N LYS A 131 15.82 1.56 -15.46
CA LYS A 131 16.90 1.08 -16.33
C LYS A 131 16.62 1.28 -17.82
N ASP A 132 15.37 1.36 -18.22
CA ASP A 132 14.99 1.49 -19.62
C ASP A 132 15.36 2.87 -20.16
N PHE A 133 15.50 3.86 -19.27
CA PHE A 133 15.74 5.24 -19.62
C PHE A 133 16.95 5.87 -18.94
N ASN A 134 17.55 5.20 -17.94
CA ASN A 134 18.63 5.75 -17.13
C ASN A 134 19.73 4.72 -16.86
N VAL A 135 20.96 5.21 -16.75
CA VAL A 135 22.11 4.40 -16.30
C VAL A 135 22.11 4.33 -14.78
N VAL A 136 22.18 3.11 -14.22
CA VAL A 136 22.26 2.92 -12.77
C VAL A 136 23.61 3.41 -12.24
N VAL A 137 23.57 4.40 -11.35
CA VAL A 137 24.75 4.97 -10.72
C VAL A 137 25.18 4.12 -9.52
N LYS A 138 26.49 3.87 -9.40
CA LYS A 138 27.08 3.13 -8.29
C LYS A 138 27.68 4.10 -7.26
N TYR A 139 27.20 4.02 -6.03
CA TYR A 139 27.66 4.82 -4.90
C TYR A 139 28.59 3.97 -4.04
N LYS A 140 29.86 4.35 -3.95
CA LYS A 140 30.85 3.63 -3.13
C LYS A 140 30.74 3.98 -1.65
N GLU A 141 30.54 5.27 -1.36
CA GLU A 141 30.36 5.79 0.01
C GLU A 141 28.87 5.94 0.35
N PRO A 142 28.51 5.95 1.65
CA PRO A 142 27.16 6.27 2.08
C PRO A 142 26.76 7.67 1.59
N SER A 143 25.51 7.81 1.14
CA SER A 143 24.99 9.10 0.68
C SER A 143 23.81 9.56 1.53
N PRO A 144 23.83 10.83 2.02
CA PRO A 144 22.71 11.37 2.78
C PRO A 144 21.46 11.57 1.92
N ASN A 145 21.63 11.80 0.61
CA ASN A 145 20.53 11.99 -0.32
C ASN A 145 20.93 11.55 -1.73
N ILE A 146 20.20 10.58 -2.30
CA ILE A 146 20.30 10.17 -3.69
C ILE A 146 19.00 10.58 -4.38
N LYS A 147 19.08 11.30 -5.50
CA LYS A 147 17.92 11.61 -6.35
C LYS A 147 17.97 10.80 -7.63
N LEU A 148 16.95 9.99 -7.85
CA LEU A 148 16.75 9.22 -9.07
C LEU A 148 15.69 9.94 -9.91
N ILE A 149 16.16 10.63 -10.96
CA ILE A 149 15.30 11.41 -11.86
C ILE A 149 14.50 10.47 -12.76
N ILE A 150 13.23 10.80 -13.01
CA ILE A 150 12.35 10.04 -13.91
C ILE A 150 12.22 10.81 -15.22
N LYS A 151 12.69 10.19 -16.30
CA LYS A 151 12.57 10.69 -17.68
C LYS A 151 12.36 9.49 -18.60
N PRO A 152 11.45 9.55 -19.60
CA PRO A 152 10.49 10.64 -19.82
C PRO A 152 9.47 10.77 -18.67
N CYS A 153 8.67 11.84 -18.70
CA CYS A 153 7.59 12.07 -17.72
C CYS A 153 6.74 10.80 -17.54
N PHE A 154 6.46 10.46 -16.28
CA PHE A 154 5.66 9.27 -15.95
C PHE A 154 4.53 9.66 -15.00
N VAL A 155 3.34 9.79 -15.57
CA VAL A 155 2.13 10.12 -14.84
C VAL A 155 1.48 8.84 -14.33
N VAL A 156 1.20 8.82 -13.02
CA VAL A 156 0.51 7.72 -12.34
C VAL A 156 -0.85 8.16 -11.83
N ASN A 157 -1.70 7.16 -11.57
CA ASN A 157 -3.02 7.37 -11.00
C ASN A 157 -3.45 6.19 -10.13
N ARG A 158 -4.28 6.46 -9.12
CA ARG A 158 -4.84 5.48 -8.18
C ARG A 158 -3.74 4.66 -7.48
N GLU A 159 -3.99 3.37 -7.24
CA GLU A 159 -3.02 2.47 -6.63
C GLU A 159 -1.74 2.38 -7.47
N THR A 160 -0.63 2.77 -6.87
CA THR A 160 0.70 2.77 -7.48
C THR A 160 1.68 2.05 -6.57
N ARG A 161 2.43 1.11 -7.16
CA ARG A 161 3.52 0.38 -6.51
C ARG A 161 4.86 0.93 -6.98
N ILE A 162 5.79 1.05 -6.05
CA ILE A 162 7.21 1.28 -6.36
C ILE A 162 8.01 0.16 -5.70
N GLU A 163 8.87 -0.48 -6.49
CA GLU A 163 9.73 -1.57 -6.06
C GLU A 163 11.19 -1.23 -6.32
N PHE A 164 12.01 -1.31 -5.27
CA PHE A 164 13.43 -0.92 -5.30
C PHE A 164 14.35 -2.13 -5.33
N TYR A 165 15.46 -1.98 -6.04
CA TYR A 165 16.47 -3.01 -6.25
C TYR A 165 17.88 -2.42 -6.12
N ASP A 166 18.86 -3.29 -5.88
CA ASP A 166 20.28 -2.94 -5.84
C ASP A 166 21.03 -3.76 -6.90
N GLU A 167 21.57 -3.08 -7.91
CA GLU A 167 22.36 -3.71 -8.98
C GLU A 167 23.57 -4.47 -8.45
N MET A 168 24.13 -4.03 -7.31
CA MET A 168 25.33 -4.63 -6.72
C MET A 168 25.06 -6.05 -6.23
N THR A 169 23.84 -6.35 -5.78
CA THR A 169 23.48 -7.66 -5.23
C THR A 169 23.32 -8.75 -6.29
N LYS A 170 23.13 -8.37 -7.57
CA LYS A 170 22.73 -9.28 -8.67
C LYS A 170 21.51 -10.15 -8.35
N SER A 171 20.73 -9.78 -7.34
CA SER A 171 19.53 -10.50 -6.91
C SER A 171 18.32 -9.94 -7.64
N SER A 172 17.42 -10.82 -8.08
CA SER A 172 16.09 -10.41 -8.56
C SER A 172 15.14 -10.05 -7.43
N LYS A 173 15.56 -10.19 -6.16
CA LYS A 173 14.74 -9.80 -5.00
C LYS A 173 14.83 -8.30 -4.77
N SER A 174 13.67 -7.66 -4.71
CA SER A 174 13.56 -6.26 -4.28
C SER A 174 14.12 -6.07 -2.87
N ILE A 175 14.79 -4.93 -2.63
CA ILE A 175 15.20 -4.50 -1.29
C ILE A 175 13.97 -4.17 -0.45
N PHE A 176 13.08 -3.35 -1.01
CA PHE A 176 11.81 -2.99 -0.43
C PHE A 176 10.83 -2.60 -1.53
N ARG A 177 9.55 -2.55 -1.14
CA ARG A 177 8.47 -2.08 -2.00
C ARG A 177 7.47 -1.32 -1.17
N LEU A 178 6.78 -0.38 -1.81
CA LEU A 178 5.70 0.37 -1.19
C LEU A 178 4.54 0.54 -2.15
N TRP A 179 3.35 0.68 -1.59
CA TRP A 179 2.13 0.97 -2.32
C TRP A 179 1.50 2.23 -1.75
N PHE A 180 1.04 3.11 -2.62
CA PHE A 180 0.25 4.28 -2.25
C PHE A 180 -0.93 4.43 -3.21
N HIS A 181 -1.84 5.35 -2.89
CA HIS A 181 -2.92 5.73 -3.78
C HIS A 181 -2.83 7.23 -4.00
N THR A 182 -2.78 7.67 -5.27
CA THR A 182 -2.47 9.07 -5.63
C THR A 182 -3.38 10.10 -4.97
N LYS A 183 -4.65 9.77 -4.75
CA LYS A 183 -5.62 10.66 -4.07
C LYS A 183 -5.21 11.14 -2.67
N PHE A 184 -4.31 10.44 -1.98
CA PHE A 184 -3.91 10.77 -0.59
C PHE A 184 -2.48 11.26 -0.48
N LEU A 185 -1.92 11.78 -1.59
CA LEU A 185 -0.66 12.49 -1.60
C LEU A 185 -0.90 14.00 -1.51
#